data_AF-A0A956D515-F1
#
_entry.id   AF-A0A956D515-F1
#
_cell.length_a   1.000
_cell.length_b   1.000
_cell.length_c   1.000
_cell.angle_alpha   90.00
_cell.angle_beta   90.00
_cell.angle_gamma   90.00
#
_symmetry.space_group_name_H-M   'P 1'
#
loop_
_entity.id
_entity.type
_entity.pdbx_description
1 polymer ?
#
loop_
_entity_poly.entity_id
_entity_poly.type
_entity_poly.pdbx_seq_one_letter_code
_entity_poly.pdbx_strand_id
1 'polypeptide(L)'
;MRLSLSVALLALLVAAPARAQVAGTVVEAATGAPIEGARVTVQATDRRTTTDVAGAFTLPGETGDVVVVGAARGFYNAPARATAPASDVEIRLEAVPPEDDPRHVFRRPEECNFCLDAQLFEWRASRMAHAGTNPWVHDLYDGSGTEHGEGGFVYARDSVHAAARPTGDCAACHQPLTWIASEPSALAPLDARTPEVDDGVACVVCHQIADVDETRPNTPGVRSDLVTLSRPSDPSAPVMYGVLGDVDVALVGQMRAAYNPELRGALCAVCHQDANDPDEDGDHDEEGSVPASSTWTEWLESDYADPTSATGATCVDCHMPPTDRTRACNLPLGYDRPAGQLRSHAIEGTSAAFLERALTLSLDTTLEGDSLRVDVTVENTGAGHAVPTGAPMRNVILLVEAALAGAPLESTGTQTIDALGGVGDPAEGYFAGLPGKLYARRNEGADGASPVFFTEATGIALDDRIAAGAADRTSYAFRVPAGVGGDLEVRARLIYRRAWRALVDEKQWTEDGRGEPLEDLAAPHFGHLMEEVTETRVVEGPDAGVPSMDAGAPLDAGTAPAGGGCGCRSAGRQSGLGGLLLVVAVATARRGHGARRRRWAGSGSTDRSPGRSSSARRRRGR
;
A
#
# COMPACT_ATOMS: atom_id res chain seq x y z
N MET A 1 27.94 60.20 -70.78
CA MET A 1 28.60 59.17 -69.96
C MET A 1 28.27 59.43 -68.49
N ARG A 2 27.28 58.74 -67.94
CA ARG A 2 27.00 58.67 -66.49
C ARG A 2 26.54 57.24 -66.22
N LEU A 3 27.38 56.46 -65.53
CA LEU A 3 27.10 55.12 -65.04
C LEU A 3 26.18 55.23 -63.82
N SER A 4 25.06 54.53 -63.83
CA SER A 4 24.25 54.27 -62.63
C SER A 4 24.57 52.87 -62.12
N LEU A 5 25.04 52.82 -60.88
CA LEU A 5 25.46 51.62 -60.15
C LEU A 5 24.23 51.00 -59.48
N SER A 6 23.75 49.86 -59.97
CA SER A 6 22.73 49.05 -59.27
C SER A 6 23.42 48.08 -58.33
N VAL A 7 23.31 48.32 -57.02
CA VAL A 7 23.77 47.39 -55.98
C VAL A 7 22.67 46.36 -55.76
N ALA A 8 22.91 45.10 -56.15
CA ALA A 8 22.08 43.97 -55.80
C ALA A 8 22.42 43.52 -54.37
N LEU A 9 21.46 43.64 -53.45
CA LEU A 9 21.58 43.16 -52.08
C LEU A 9 21.30 41.64 -52.08
N LEU A 10 22.36 40.84 -52.07
CA LEU A 10 22.28 39.39 -51.92
C LEU A 10 21.99 39.09 -50.44
N ALA A 11 20.75 38.77 -50.11
CA ALA A 11 20.40 38.26 -48.78
C ALA A 11 21.01 36.87 -48.60
N LEU A 12 22.12 36.78 -47.85
CA LEU A 12 22.61 35.50 -47.34
C LEU A 12 21.56 34.94 -46.37
N LEU A 13 20.81 33.91 -46.78
CA LEU A 13 20.15 33.02 -45.85
C LEU A 13 21.24 32.27 -45.07
N VAL A 14 21.54 32.75 -43.86
CA VAL A 14 22.28 31.97 -42.88
C VAL A 14 21.35 30.84 -42.45
N ALA A 15 21.57 29.64 -43.01
CA ALA A 15 20.92 28.43 -42.52
C ALA A 15 21.30 28.27 -41.05
N ALA A 16 20.35 28.52 -40.14
CA ALA A 16 20.52 28.16 -38.74
C ALA A 16 20.85 26.67 -38.67
N PRO A 17 21.83 26.23 -37.87
CA PRO A 17 22.12 24.81 -37.74
C PRO A 17 20.82 24.10 -37.35
N ALA A 18 20.47 23.04 -38.09
CA ALA A 18 19.35 22.18 -37.72
C ALA A 18 19.57 21.79 -36.26
N ARG A 19 18.71 22.30 -35.37
CA ARG A 19 18.80 21.94 -33.96
C ARG A 19 18.68 20.43 -33.89
N ALA A 20 19.57 19.78 -33.13
CA ALA A 20 19.45 18.36 -32.81
C ALA A 20 18.03 18.12 -32.29
N GLN A 21 17.14 17.55 -33.09
CA GLN A 21 15.73 17.39 -32.74
C GLN A 21 15.09 16.28 -33.57
N VAL A 22 14.03 15.68 -33.03
CA VAL A 22 13.10 14.83 -33.78
C VAL A 22 11.75 15.53 -33.78
N ALA A 23 11.18 15.78 -34.94
CA ALA A 23 9.86 16.38 -35.10
C ALA A 23 9.01 15.59 -36.09
N GLY A 24 7.70 15.62 -35.92
CA GLY A 24 6.80 14.77 -36.67
C GLY A 24 5.35 14.89 -36.25
N THR A 25 4.54 13.91 -36.65
CA THR A 25 3.11 13.84 -36.35
C THR A 25 2.71 12.48 -35.80
N VAL A 26 1.73 12.46 -34.90
CA VAL A 26 1.01 11.26 -34.47
C VAL A 26 -0.38 11.27 -35.09
N VAL A 27 -0.73 10.19 -35.78
CA VAL A 27 -2.01 10.06 -36.48
C VAL A 27 -2.66 8.71 -36.17
N GLU A 28 -3.98 8.65 -36.29
CA GLU A 28 -4.70 7.39 -36.29
C GLU A 28 -4.36 6.58 -37.54
N ALA A 29 -3.98 5.32 -37.36
CA ALA A 29 -3.47 4.46 -38.43
C ALA A 29 -4.48 4.24 -39.57
N ALA A 30 -5.77 4.11 -39.21
CA ALA A 30 -6.84 3.79 -40.16
C ALA A 30 -7.31 5.01 -40.96
N THR A 31 -7.43 6.18 -40.33
CA THR A 31 -8.03 7.38 -40.94
C THR A 31 -7.00 8.42 -41.38
N GLY A 32 -5.80 8.39 -40.80
CA GLY A 32 -4.80 9.44 -40.94
C GLY A 32 -5.15 10.73 -40.18
N ALA A 33 -6.20 10.72 -39.35
CA ALA A 33 -6.56 11.88 -38.54
C ALA A 33 -5.47 12.17 -37.49
N PRO A 34 -5.14 13.45 -37.23
CA PRO A 34 -4.18 13.81 -36.19
C PRO A 34 -4.71 13.44 -34.80
N ILE A 35 -3.82 12.98 -33.92
CA ILE A 35 -4.14 12.68 -32.52
C ILE A 35 -3.54 13.77 -31.63
N GLU A 36 -4.40 14.63 -31.07
CA GLU A 36 -4.03 15.64 -30.07
C GLU A 36 -3.72 15.00 -28.71
N GLY A 37 -2.76 15.55 -27.96
CA GLY A 37 -2.45 15.11 -26.61
C GLY A 37 -1.76 13.73 -26.53
N ALA A 38 -1.42 13.13 -27.67
CA ALA A 38 -0.63 11.90 -27.70
C ALA A 38 0.74 12.13 -27.08
N ARG A 39 1.14 11.23 -26.19
CA ARG A 39 2.46 11.23 -25.57
C ARG A 39 3.47 10.65 -26.54
N VAL A 40 4.54 11.38 -26.82
CA VAL A 40 5.67 10.91 -27.62
C VAL A 40 6.90 10.84 -26.74
N THR A 41 7.45 9.65 -26.55
CA THR A 41 8.57 9.40 -25.62
C THR A 41 9.72 8.72 -26.35
N VAL A 42 10.96 9.13 -26.07
CA VAL A 42 12.15 8.39 -26.51
C VAL A 42 12.23 7.08 -25.73
N GLN A 43 12.25 5.95 -26.44
CA GLN A 43 12.13 4.61 -25.87
C GLN A 43 13.08 4.40 -24.68
N ALA A 44 12.54 3.90 -23.57
CA ALA A 44 13.27 3.62 -22.35
C ALA A 44 13.93 4.86 -21.69
N THR A 45 13.30 6.03 -21.80
CA THR A 45 13.77 7.26 -21.14
C THR A 45 12.61 8.09 -20.59
N ASP A 46 12.92 9.13 -19.82
CA ASP A 46 11.93 10.14 -19.38
C ASP A 46 11.79 11.31 -20.36
N ARG A 47 12.52 11.29 -21.48
CA ARG A 47 12.47 12.35 -22.50
C ARG A 47 11.20 12.19 -23.33
N ARG A 48 10.26 13.11 -23.15
CA ARG A 48 8.94 13.06 -23.76
C ARG A 48 8.39 14.44 -24.08
N THR A 49 7.40 14.46 -24.96
CA THR A 49 6.58 15.60 -25.30
C THR A 49 5.13 15.15 -25.53
N THR A 50 4.23 16.09 -25.79
CA THR A 50 2.83 15.83 -26.17
C THR A 50 2.55 16.47 -27.53
N THR A 51 1.63 15.89 -28.29
CA THR A 51 1.20 16.45 -29.57
C THR A 51 0.21 17.59 -29.40
N ASP A 52 0.26 18.55 -30.32
CA ASP A 52 -0.75 19.61 -30.44
C ASP A 52 -2.02 19.15 -31.19
N VAL A 53 -2.95 20.08 -31.44
CA VAL A 53 -4.21 19.86 -32.20
C VAL A 53 -4.01 19.31 -33.61
N ALA A 54 -2.84 19.51 -34.22
CA ALA A 54 -2.48 18.98 -35.52
C ALA A 54 -1.76 17.63 -35.43
N GLY A 55 -1.68 17.05 -34.23
CA GLY A 55 -0.93 15.83 -33.95
C GLY A 55 0.57 16.05 -33.99
N ALA A 56 1.06 17.29 -34.09
CA ALA A 56 2.48 17.56 -34.29
C ALA A 56 3.25 17.53 -32.97
N PHE A 57 4.48 17.00 -33.00
CA PHE A 57 5.37 16.96 -31.85
C PHE A 57 6.78 17.45 -32.20
N THR A 58 7.54 17.86 -31.18
CA THR A 58 8.96 18.14 -31.28
C THR A 58 9.69 17.69 -30.02
N LEU A 59 10.75 16.91 -30.19
CA LEU A 59 11.67 16.44 -29.17
C LEU A 59 13.05 17.08 -29.42
N PRO A 60 13.41 18.14 -28.68
CA PRO A 60 14.70 18.80 -28.84
C PRO A 60 15.81 17.99 -28.16
N GLY A 61 17.04 18.13 -28.66
CA GLY A 61 18.28 17.59 -28.10
C GLY A 61 18.53 16.10 -28.38
N GLU A 62 17.96 15.53 -29.44
CA GLU A 62 18.24 14.14 -29.86
C GLU A 62 19.34 14.09 -30.92
N THR A 63 20.24 13.11 -30.84
CA THR A 63 21.34 12.90 -31.79
C THR A 63 21.52 11.42 -32.11
N GLY A 64 21.74 11.08 -33.38
CA GLY A 64 21.96 9.70 -33.79
C GLY A 64 20.66 8.90 -33.93
N ASP A 65 20.76 7.58 -34.00
CA ASP A 65 19.60 6.69 -34.15
C ASP A 65 18.75 6.69 -32.88
N VAL A 66 17.45 6.91 -33.05
CA VAL A 66 16.49 7.04 -31.96
C VAL A 66 15.19 6.32 -32.30
N VAL A 67 14.58 5.72 -31.28
CA VAL A 67 13.22 5.18 -31.33
C VAL A 67 12.32 6.09 -30.51
N VAL A 68 11.33 6.69 -31.17
CA VAL A 68 10.26 7.44 -30.50
C VAL A 68 9.00 6.60 -30.52
N VAL A 69 8.28 6.56 -29.40
CA VAL A 69 7.04 5.79 -29.28
C VAL A 69 5.91 6.75 -28.98
N GLY A 70 4.86 6.66 -29.79
CA GLY A 70 3.62 7.38 -29.58
C GLY A 70 2.62 6.54 -28.81
N ALA A 71 1.90 7.19 -27.91
CA ALA A 71 0.90 6.57 -27.06
C ALA A 71 -0.25 7.54 -26.77
N ALA A 72 -1.48 7.05 -26.85
CA ALA A 72 -2.69 7.79 -26.51
C ALA A 72 -3.72 6.81 -25.93
N ARG A 73 -4.58 7.32 -25.05
CA ARG A 73 -5.69 6.52 -24.47
C ARG A 73 -6.58 6.00 -25.60
N GLY A 74 -6.99 4.74 -25.52
CA GLY A 74 -7.78 4.08 -26.56
C GLY A 74 -6.98 3.62 -27.78
N PHE A 75 -5.64 3.73 -27.77
CA PHE A 75 -4.78 3.25 -28.85
C PHE A 75 -3.68 2.32 -28.35
N TYR A 76 -3.26 1.38 -29.20
CA TYR A 76 -2.02 0.65 -29.01
C TYR A 76 -0.82 1.58 -29.24
N ASN A 77 0.21 1.40 -28.42
CA ASN A 77 1.46 2.16 -28.57
C ASN A 77 2.17 1.74 -29.87
N ALA A 78 2.81 2.69 -30.55
CA ALA A 78 3.54 2.40 -31.78
C ALA A 78 4.90 3.13 -31.84
N PRO A 79 5.97 2.44 -32.27
CA PRO A 79 7.29 3.04 -32.42
C PRO A 79 7.50 3.62 -33.83
N ALA A 80 8.34 4.65 -33.93
CA ALA A 80 8.98 5.09 -35.16
C ALA A 80 10.49 5.21 -34.95
N ARG A 81 11.27 4.73 -35.93
CA ARG A 81 12.73 4.83 -35.93
C ARG A 81 13.15 6.02 -36.78
N ALA A 82 14.07 6.83 -36.27
CA ALA A 82 14.62 7.97 -36.99
C ALA A 82 16.12 8.13 -36.67
N THR A 83 16.84 8.86 -37.53
CA THR A 83 18.22 9.29 -37.26
C THR A 83 18.20 10.80 -37.08
N ALA A 84 18.46 11.28 -35.86
CA ALA A 84 18.35 12.68 -35.51
C ALA A 84 19.55 13.51 -36.03
N PRO A 85 19.33 14.76 -36.52
CA PRO A 85 18.04 15.45 -36.54
C PRO A 85 17.10 14.92 -37.64
N ALA A 86 15.83 14.75 -37.30
CA ALA A 86 14.79 14.25 -38.21
C ALA A 86 13.56 15.16 -38.15
N SER A 87 13.00 15.48 -39.30
CA SER A 87 11.67 16.06 -39.46
C SER A 87 10.74 15.03 -40.11
N ASP A 88 9.43 15.27 -40.04
CA ASP A 88 8.42 14.48 -40.76
C ASP A 88 8.35 13.00 -40.28
N VAL A 89 8.72 12.74 -39.02
CA VAL A 89 8.54 11.42 -38.41
C VAL A 89 7.05 11.17 -38.18
N GLU A 90 6.47 10.21 -38.91
CA GLU A 90 5.07 9.83 -38.72
C GLU A 90 4.97 8.62 -37.76
N ILE A 91 4.19 8.77 -36.69
CA ILE A 91 3.81 7.67 -35.80
C ILE A 91 2.32 7.37 -36.04
N ARG A 92 1.99 6.12 -36.35
CA ARG A 92 0.62 5.67 -36.62
C ARG A 92 0.11 4.81 -35.46
N LEU A 93 -0.89 5.30 -34.74
CA LEU A 93 -1.52 4.57 -33.63
C LEU A 93 -2.77 3.85 -34.10
N GLU A 94 -2.85 2.56 -33.81
CA GLU A 94 -4.04 1.76 -34.08
C GLU A 94 -4.97 1.81 -32.87
N ALA A 95 -6.25 2.11 -33.09
CA ALA A 95 -7.25 2.11 -32.03
C ALA A 95 -7.37 0.71 -31.42
N VAL A 96 -7.49 0.65 -30.09
CA VAL A 96 -7.88 -0.58 -29.42
C VAL A 96 -9.34 -0.86 -29.81
N PRO A 97 -9.69 -2.07 -30.27
CA PRO A 97 -11.06 -2.39 -30.63
C PRO A 97 -12.00 -2.12 -29.44
N PRO A 98 -13.11 -1.39 -29.64
CA PRO A 98 -14.10 -1.14 -28.59
C PRO A 98 -15.00 -2.37 -28.32
N GLU A 99 -14.68 -3.50 -28.95
CA GLU A 99 -15.46 -4.73 -28.85
C GLU A 99 -15.35 -5.33 -27.46
N ASP A 100 -16.51 -5.76 -26.97
CA ASP A 100 -16.66 -6.44 -25.69
C ASP A 100 -17.22 -7.85 -25.93
N ASP A 101 -16.38 -8.78 -26.37
CA ASP A 101 -16.79 -10.16 -26.65
C ASP A 101 -16.92 -10.95 -25.34
N PRO A 102 -18.13 -11.36 -24.92
CA PRO A 102 -18.31 -12.16 -23.70
C PRO A 102 -17.66 -13.55 -23.78
N ARG A 103 -17.21 -13.98 -24.97
CA ARG A 103 -16.46 -15.23 -25.16
C ARG A 103 -14.95 -15.03 -25.04
N HIS A 104 -14.49 -13.81 -24.78
CA HIS A 104 -13.07 -13.54 -24.56
C HIS A 104 -12.58 -14.37 -23.38
N VAL A 105 -11.51 -15.14 -23.62
CA VAL A 105 -10.89 -15.95 -22.59
C VAL A 105 -9.73 -15.15 -22.01
N PHE A 106 -9.91 -14.72 -20.76
CA PHE A 106 -8.86 -14.06 -20.00
C PHE A 106 -7.65 -14.98 -19.84
N ARG A 107 -6.46 -14.39 -19.98
CA ARG A 107 -5.22 -15.10 -19.68
C ARG A 107 -5.06 -15.25 -18.19
N ARG A 108 -4.63 -16.43 -17.77
CA ARG A 108 -4.23 -16.67 -16.39
C ARG A 108 -2.89 -16.01 -16.07
N PRO A 109 -2.64 -15.63 -14.80
CA PRO A 109 -1.35 -15.08 -14.38
C PRO A 109 -0.15 -15.95 -14.78
N GLU A 110 -0.25 -17.27 -14.69
CA GLU A 110 0.79 -18.23 -15.09
C GLU A 110 1.23 -18.09 -16.55
N GLU A 111 0.29 -17.72 -17.44
CA GLU A 111 0.57 -17.56 -18.87
C GLU A 111 1.44 -16.33 -19.14
N CYS A 112 1.53 -15.38 -18.20
CA CYS A 112 2.37 -14.19 -18.32
C CYS A 112 3.85 -14.46 -17.96
N ASN A 113 4.14 -15.57 -17.27
CA ASN A 113 5.45 -15.87 -16.68
C ASN A 113 6.64 -15.88 -17.66
N PHE A 114 6.39 -16.23 -18.92
CA PHE A 114 7.48 -16.29 -19.93
C PHE A 114 8.13 -14.92 -20.15
N CYS A 115 7.39 -13.84 -19.89
CA CYS A 115 7.84 -12.47 -19.99
C CYS A 115 7.96 -11.86 -18.58
N LEU A 116 6.92 -11.94 -17.76
CA LEU A 116 6.76 -11.20 -16.50
C LEU A 116 7.01 -12.07 -15.25
N ASP A 117 8.14 -12.76 -15.16
CA ASP A 117 8.40 -13.71 -14.04
C ASP A 117 8.51 -13.02 -12.67
N ALA A 118 9.20 -11.87 -12.62
CA ALA A 118 9.40 -11.11 -11.40
C ALA A 118 8.08 -10.55 -10.87
N GLN A 119 7.26 -9.98 -11.76
CA GLN A 119 5.94 -9.45 -11.42
C GLN A 119 5.00 -10.57 -10.99
N LEU A 120 5.05 -11.73 -11.65
CA LEU A 120 4.26 -12.90 -11.24
C LEU A 120 4.67 -13.38 -9.84
N PHE A 121 5.97 -13.43 -9.54
CA PHE A 121 6.46 -13.81 -8.21
C PHE A 121 6.00 -12.82 -7.13
N GLU A 122 6.09 -11.51 -7.41
CA GLU A 122 5.63 -10.45 -6.51
C GLU A 122 4.11 -10.52 -6.28
N TRP A 123 3.34 -10.64 -7.36
CA TRP A 123 1.88 -10.76 -7.28
C TRP A 123 1.47 -11.99 -6.49
N ARG A 124 2.08 -13.16 -6.71
CA ARG A 124 1.81 -14.39 -5.93
C ARG A 124 2.03 -14.22 -4.44
N ALA A 125 2.91 -13.30 -4.04
CA ALA A 125 3.16 -12.99 -2.64
C ALA A 125 2.23 -11.93 -2.07
N SER A 126 1.45 -11.24 -2.92
CA SER A 126 0.53 -10.16 -2.53
C SER A 126 -0.77 -10.68 -1.93
N ARG A 127 -1.54 -9.80 -1.29
CA ARG A 127 -2.91 -10.14 -0.84
C ARG A 127 -3.90 -10.23 -2.01
N MET A 128 -3.61 -9.59 -3.15
CA MET A 128 -4.44 -9.61 -4.36
C MET A 128 -4.54 -11.02 -4.97
N ALA A 129 -3.43 -11.76 -5.03
CA ALA A 129 -3.41 -13.15 -5.51
C ALA A 129 -4.21 -14.11 -4.64
N HIS A 130 -4.53 -13.72 -3.41
CA HIS A 130 -5.26 -14.56 -2.44
C HIS A 130 -6.64 -14.00 -2.12
N ALA A 131 -7.10 -12.97 -2.84
CA ALA A 131 -8.37 -12.30 -2.53
C ALA A 131 -9.57 -13.25 -2.55
N GLY A 132 -9.58 -14.21 -3.49
CA GLY A 132 -10.66 -15.17 -3.66
C GLY A 132 -10.66 -16.31 -2.65
N THR A 133 -9.53 -16.53 -1.96
CA THR A 133 -9.31 -17.65 -1.03
C THR A 133 -8.95 -17.19 0.38
N ASN A 134 -9.19 -15.93 0.73
CA ASN A 134 -8.87 -15.40 2.05
C ASN A 134 -9.89 -15.89 3.10
N PRO A 135 -9.50 -16.72 4.08
CA PRO A 135 -10.44 -17.31 5.04
C PRO A 135 -11.18 -16.26 5.86
N TRP A 136 -10.60 -15.11 6.19
CA TRP A 136 -11.31 -14.06 6.93
C TRP A 136 -12.45 -13.44 6.11
N VAL A 137 -12.31 -13.36 4.78
CA VAL A 137 -13.38 -12.88 3.92
C VAL A 137 -14.53 -13.87 3.93
N HIS A 138 -14.24 -15.18 3.85
CA HIS A 138 -15.24 -16.23 3.94
C HIS A 138 -15.89 -16.28 5.34
N ASP A 139 -15.15 -16.09 6.42
CA ASP A 139 -15.70 -16.00 7.78
C ASP A 139 -16.67 -14.81 7.98
N LEU A 140 -16.38 -13.68 7.34
CA LEU A 140 -17.27 -12.52 7.36
C LEU A 140 -18.44 -12.67 6.39
N TYR A 141 -18.24 -13.36 5.28
CA TYR A 141 -19.26 -13.59 4.26
C TYR A 141 -20.27 -14.64 4.74
N ASP A 142 -19.85 -15.91 4.85
CA ASP A 142 -20.71 -17.06 5.11
C ASP A 142 -20.29 -17.92 6.31
N GLY A 143 -19.25 -17.52 7.05
CA GLY A 143 -18.77 -18.23 8.23
C GLY A 143 -17.91 -19.47 7.94
N SER A 144 -17.60 -19.76 6.67
CA SER A 144 -16.98 -21.03 6.26
C SER A 144 -15.45 -21.03 6.16
N GLY A 145 -14.80 -19.90 6.41
CA GLY A 145 -13.37 -19.73 6.21
C GLY A 145 -12.49 -20.49 7.21
N THR A 146 -12.92 -20.57 8.47
CA THR A 146 -12.23 -21.24 9.57
C THR A 146 -13.21 -22.09 10.41
N GLU A 147 -12.68 -22.96 11.28
CA GLU A 147 -13.51 -23.84 12.14
C GLU A 147 -14.53 -23.08 13.00
N HIS A 148 -14.19 -21.86 13.41
CA HIS A 148 -15.00 -20.99 14.26
C HIS A 148 -15.52 -19.76 13.52
N GLY A 149 -15.51 -19.81 12.18
CA GLY A 149 -15.90 -18.71 11.30
C GLY A 149 -17.33 -18.22 11.49
N GLU A 150 -18.24 -19.07 11.98
CA GLU A 150 -19.62 -18.72 12.29
C GLU A 150 -19.78 -17.86 13.57
N GLY A 151 -18.71 -17.67 14.35
CA GLY A 151 -18.73 -16.85 15.56
C GLY A 151 -18.89 -15.36 15.26
N GLY A 152 -19.70 -14.65 16.04
CA GLY A 152 -19.90 -13.20 15.85
C GLY A 152 -20.65 -12.85 14.55
N PHE A 153 -20.16 -11.83 13.85
CA PHE A 153 -20.81 -11.31 12.64
C PHE A 153 -20.63 -12.21 11.41
N VAL A 154 -21.71 -12.48 10.67
CA VAL A 154 -21.70 -13.10 9.33
C VAL A 154 -22.68 -12.33 8.45
N TYR A 155 -22.28 -12.02 7.22
CA TYR A 155 -23.04 -11.17 6.32
C TYR A 155 -24.22 -11.91 5.68
N ALA A 156 -25.32 -12.02 6.43
CA ALA A 156 -26.45 -12.87 6.06
C ALA A 156 -27.17 -12.52 4.73
N ARG A 157 -27.11 -11.26 4.29
CA ARG A 157 -27.84 -10.78 3.10
C ARG A 157 -27.37 -11.49 1.83
N ASP A 158 -26.07 -11.45 1.55
CA ASP A 158 -25.54 -12.02 0.31
C ASP A 158 -24.89 -13.38 0.49
N SER A 159 -24.74 -13.91 1.71
CA SER A 159 -24.20 -15.26 1.91
C SER A 159 -25.29 -16.32 1.98
N VAL A 160 -26.13 -16.29 3.00
CA VAL A 160 -27.17 -17.30 3.23
C VAL A 160 -28.25 -17.24 2.14
N HIS A 161 -28.50 -16.06 1.59
CA HIS A 161 -29.52 -15.86 0.56
C HIS A 161 -28.96 -15.77 -0.87
N ALA A 162 -27.64 -15.89 -1.08
CA ALA A 162 -26.99 -15.77 -2.39
C ALA A 162 -27.60 -16.69 -3.46
N ALA A 163 -27.99 -17.90 -3.08
CA ALA A 163 -28.59 -18.86 -4.00
C ALA A 163 -29.93 -18.38 -4.59
N ALA A 164 -30.64 -17.48 -3.90
CA ALA A 164 -31.91 -16.92 -4.33
C ALA A 164 -31.79 -15.50 -4.89
N ARG A 165 -30.86 -14.69 -4.36
CA ARG A 165 -30.68 -13.26 -4.71
C ARG A 165 -29.22 -12.81 -4.49
N PRO A 166 -28.32 -13.06 -5.45
CA PRO A 166 -26.95 -12.56 -5.35
C PRO A 166 -26.89 -11.11 -5.84
N THR A 167 -26.52 -10.16 -4.96
CA THR A 167 -26.03 -8.83 -5.37
C THR A 167 -24.59 -8.96 -5.89
N GLY A 168 -23.79 -9.77 -5.17
CA GLY A 168 -22.43 -10.21 -5.45
C GLY A 168 -21.33 -9.17 -5.28
N ASP A 169 -21.57 -8.14 -4.47
CA ASP A 169 -20.63 -7.08 -4.10
C ASP A 169 -19.28 -7.63 -3.61
N CYS A 170 -19.31 -8.70 -2.80
CA CYS A 170 -18.08 -9.34 -2.32
C CYS A 170 -17.27 -9.97 -3.47
N ALA A 171 -17.94 -10.66 -4.40
CA ALA A 171 -17.28 -11.32 -5.52
C ALA A 171 -16.73 -10.32 -6.54
N ALA A 172 -17.39 -9.17 -6.71
CA ALA A 172 -16.97 -8.10 -7.62
C ALA A 172 -15.55 -7.59 -7.31
N CYS A 173 -15.13 -7.64 -6.05
CA CYS A 173 -13.78 -7.27 -5.60
C CYS A 173 -12.87 -8.48 -5.30
N HIS A 174 -13.40 -9.54 -4.67
CA HIS A 174 -12.60 -10.66 -4.18
C HIS A 174 -12.41 -11.79 -5.19
N GLN A 175 -13.34 -11.96 -6.14
CA GLN A 175 -13.30 -12.97 -7.19
C GLN A 175 -13.67 -12.36 -8.55
N PRO A 176 -12.97 -11.28 -8.99
CA PRO A 176 -13.39 -10.46 -10.13
C PRO A 176 -13.50 -11.26 -11.44
N LEU A 177 -12.68 -12.30 -11.66
CA LEU A 177 -12.82 -13.14 -12.85
C LEU A 177 -14.09 -13.98 -12.86
N THR A 178 -14.50 -14.51 -11.70
CA THR A 178 -15.79 -15.19 -11.53
C THR A 178 -16.94 -14.22 -11.76
N TRP A 179 -16.83 -13.01 -11.20
CA TRP A 179 -17.81 -11.93 -11.36
C TRP A 179 -17.99 -11.55 -12.84
N ILE A 180 -16.91 -11.21 -13.55
CA ILE A 180 -16.98 -10.81 -14.97
C ILE A 180 -17.59 -11.91 -15.84
N ALA A 181 -17.38 -13.18 -15.49
CA ALA A 181 -17.94 -14.31 -16.21
C ALA A 181 -19.44 -14.52 -15.98
N SER A 182 -20.02 -14.00 -14.88
CA SER A 182 -21.38 -14.32 -14.45
C SER A 182 -22.02 -13.21 -13.60
N GLU A 183 -21.92 -11.95 -14.03
CA GLU A 183 -22.44 -10.78 -13.30
C GLU A 183 -23.98 -10.73 -13.27
N PRO A 184 -24.63 -10.54 -12.09
CA PRO A 184 -24.05 -10.60 -10.75
C PRO A 184 -23.83 -12.05 -10.27
N SER A 185 -22.76 -12.29 -9.50
CA SER A 185 -22.46 -13.60 -8.90
C SER A 185 -22.12 -13.49 -7.43
N ALA A 186 -22.64 -14.42 -6.62
CA ALA A 186 -22.20 -14.62 -5.24
C ALA A 186 -20.70 -14.95 -5.14
N LEU A 187 -20.11 -14.73 -3.96
CA LEU A 187 -18.76 -15.24 -3.68
C LEU A 187 -18.82 -16.78 -3.71
N ALA A 188 -17.99 -17.39 -4.56
CA ALA A 188 -17.92 -18.84 -4.66
C ALA A 188 -17.35 -19.44 -3.37
N PRO A 189 -17.82 -20.63 -2.95
CA PRO A 189 -17.32 -21.30 -1.75
C PRO A 189 -15.80 -21.45 -1.74
N LEU A 190 -15.19 -21.35 -0.56
CA LEU A 190 -13.74 -21.48 -0.40
C LEU A 190 -13.17 -22.79 -0.95
N ASP A 191 -13.95 -23.88 -0.96
CA ASP A 191 -13.56 -25.21 -1.46
C ASP A 191 -13.78 -25.41 -2.97
N ALA A 192 -14.39 -24.46 -3.68
CA ALA A 192 -14.63 -24.57 -5.12
C ALA A 192 -13.33 -24.64 -5.95
N ARG A 193 -12.27 -23.96 -5.49
CA ARG A 193 -10.88 -23.99 -6.03
C ARG A 193 -10.81 -24.00 -7.57
N THR A 194 -11.62 -23.16 -8.21
CA THR A 194 -11.53 -22.96 -9.66
C THR A 194 -10.37 -22.03 -9.98
N PRO A 195 -9.83 -22.07 -11.22
CA PRO A 195 -8.84 -21.10 -11.68
C PRO A 195 -9.16 -19.64 -11.35
N GLU A 196 -10.40 -19.22 -11.59
CA GLU A 196 -10.86 -17.84 -11.40
C GLU A 196 -10.88 -17.43 -9.92
N VAL A 197 -11.12 -18.39 -9.02
CA VAL A 197 -11.07 -18.19 -7.56
C VAL A 197 -9.63 -18.17 -7.07
N ASP A 198 -8.82 -19.14 -7.48
CA ASP A 198 -7.42 -19.27 -7.08
C ASP A 198 -6.53 -18.13 -7.63
N ASP A 199 -6.93 -17.51 -8.76
CA ASP A 199 -6.23 -16.38 -9.37
C ASP A 199 -6.61 -15.03 -8.73
N GLY A 200 -7.53 -14.99 -7.75
CA GLY A 200 -7.93 -13.78 -7.03
C GLY A 200 -8.11 -12.55 -7.93
N VAL A 201 -7.43 -11.44 -7.60
CA VAL A 201 -7.30 -10.28 -8.49
C VAL A 201 -6.14 -10.51 -9.45
N ALA A 202 -6.45 -11.11 -10.60
CA ALA A 202 -5.49 -11.49 -11.63
C ALA A 202 -4.92 -10.30 -12.42
N CYS A 203 -3.82 -10.50 -13.14
CA CYS A 203 -3.15 -9.43 -13.92
C CYS A 203 -4.09 -8.71 -14.88
N VAL A 204 -4.95 -9.45 -15.59
CA VAL A 204 -5.89 -8.91 -16.58
C VAL A 204 -6.97 -8.03 -15.96
N VAL A 205 -7.28 -8.20 -14.67
CA VAL A 205 -8.28 -7.37 -13.98
C VAL A 205 -7.82 -5.92 -13.97
N CYS A 206 -6.53 -5.66 -13.74
CA CYS A 206 -5.96 -4.32 -13.83
C CYS A 206 -5.56 -3.95 -15.26
N HIS A 207 -5.00 -4.89 -16.02
CA HIS A 207 -4.39 -4.61 -17.32
C HIS A 207 -5.36 -4.64 -18.52
N GLN A 208 -6.65 -4.92 -18.32
CA GLN A 208 -7.66 -4.88 -19.39
C GLN A 208 -8.85 -3.95 -19.11
N ILE A 209 -8.81 -3.19 -18.02
CA ILE A 209 -9.73 -2.07 -17.79
C ILE A 209 -9.25 -0.87 -18.60
N ALA A 210 -10.08 -0.44 -19.54
CA ALA A 210 -9.85 0.71 -20.41
C ALA A 210 -10.30 2.03 -19.77
N ASP A 211 -11.36 1.99 -18.98
CA ASP A 211 -12.01 3.15 -18.36
C ASP A 211 -12.71 2.77 -17.07
N VAL A 212 -12.85 3.73 -16.16
CA VAL A 212 -13.61 3.63 -14.92
C VAL A 212 -14.52 4.85 -14.83
N ASP A 213 -15.81 4.64 -14.60
CA ASP A 213 -16.76 5.72 -14.35
C ASP A 213 -16.55 6.31 -12.94
N GLU A 214 -15.72 7.34 -12.86
CA GLU A 214 -15.40 8.05 -11.61
C GLU A 214 -16.59 8.84 -11.02
N THR A 215 -17.74 8.90 -11.72
CA THR A 215 -18.92 9.62 -11.21
C THR A 215 -19.72 8.82 -10.18
N ARG A 216 -19.46 7.52 -10.07
CA ARG A 216 -20.08 6.60 -9.09
C ARG A 216 -19.03 5.92 -8.22
N PRO A 217 -18.28 6.69 -7.42
CA PRO A 217 -17.10 6.20 -6.72
C PRO A 217 -17.41 5.09 -5.71
N ASN A 218 -18.61 5.04 -5.13
CA ASN A 218 -18.95 4.04 -4.10
C ASN A 218 -19.46 2.72 -4.67
N THR A 219 -19.64 2.62 -5.98
CA THR A 219 -20.06 1.39 -6.64
C THR A 219 -18.91 0.36 -6.61
N PRO A 220 -19.09 -0.83 -5.98
CA PRO A 220 -18.00 -1.77 -5.76
C PRO A 220 -17.69 -2.64 -6.97
N GLY A 221 -16.40 -2.85 -7.18
CA GLY A 221 -15.84 -3.94 -7.96
C GLY A 221 -15.94 -3.78 -9.48
N VAL A 222 -15.55 -4.84 -10.19
CA VAL A 222 -15.34 -4.81 -11.64
C VAL A 222 -16.65 -5.01 -12.40
N ARG A 223 -17.60 -4.08 -12.21
CA ARG A 223 -18.95 -4.14 -12.78
C ARG A 223 -19.02 -3.66 -14.22
N SER A 224 -19.84 -4.31 -15.04
CA SER A 224 -19.97 -3.95 -16.47
C SER A 224 -20.60 -2.58 -16.72
N ASP A 225 -21.32 -2.03 -15.73
CA ASP A 225 -21.83 -0.68 -15.78
C ASP A 225 -20.85 0.37 -15.24
N LEU A 226 -19.86 -0.01 -14.42
CA LEU A 226 -18.84 0.89 -13.84
C LEU A 226 -17.54 0.95 -14.65
N VAL A 227 -17.08 -0.19 -15.16
CA VAL A 227 -15.80 -0.31 -15.86
C VAL A 227 -15.99 -0.66 -17.33
N THR A 228 -15.16 -0.07 -18.20
CA THR A 228 -15.06 -0.53 -19.58
C THR A 228 -13.94 -1.55 -19.71
N LEU A 229 -14.28 -2.82 -19.89
CA LEU A 229 -13.31 -3.87 -20.18
C LEU A 229 -13.00 -3.95 -21.67
N SER A 230 -11.74 -4.20 -22.01
CA SER A 230 -11.34 -4.51 -23.39
C SER A 230 -11.28 -6.02 -23.60
N ARG A 231 -12.36 -6.58 -24.17
CA ARG A 231 -12.48 -8.00 -24.52
C ARG A 231 -12.51 -8.19 -26.04
N PRO A 232 -11.39 -7.97 -26.76
CA PRO A 232 -11.37 -8.08 -28.21
C PRO A 232 -11.68 -9.51 -28.67
N SER A 233 -12.44 -9.62 -29.76
CA SER A 233 -12.81 -10.91 -30.36
C SER A 233 -11.63 -11.61 -31.07
N ASP A 234 -10.64 -10.83 -31.51
CA ASP A 234 -9.38 -11.36 -32.06
C ASP A 234 -8.40 -11.74 -30.94
N PRO A 235 -8.11 -13.04 -30.74
CA PRO A 235 -7.17 -13.48 -29.71
C PRO A 235 -5.71 -13.17 -30.06
N SER A 236 -5.41 -12.63 -31.25
CA SER A 236 -4.05 -12.34 -31.72
C SER A 236 -3.46 -11.05 -31.13
N ALA A 237 -4.31 -10.14 -30.63
CA ALA A 237 -3.89 -8.84 -30.10
C ALA A 237 -4.55 -8.48 -28.75
N PRO A 238 -4.46 -9.35 -27.72
CA PRO A 238 -5.01 -9.02 -26.40
C PRO A 238 -4.32 -7.77 -25.87
N VAL A 239 -5.10 -6.73 -25.61
CA VAL A 239 -4.58 -5.47 -25.07
C VAL A 239 -4.10 -5.67 -23.65
N MET A 240 -3.00 -4.99 -23.31
CA MET A 240 -2.50 -4.84 -21.95
C MET A 240 -2.21 -3.37 -21.71
N TYR A 241 -3.03 -2.74 -20.88
CA TYR A 241 -2.89 -1.34 -20.51
C TYR A 241 -1.76 -1.16 -19.51
N GLY A 242 -0.99 -0.08 -19.65
CA GLY A 242 0.06 0.28 -18.71
C GLY A 242 0.30 1.78 -18.67
N VAL A 243 1.03 2.21 -17.65
CA VAL A 243 1.30 3.65 -17.39
C VAL A 243 2.53 4.20 -18.13
N LEU A 244 3.16 3.37 -18.94
CA LEU A 244 4.35 3.69 -19.72
C LEU A 244 3.97 3.79 -21.21
N GLY A 245 3.95 5.02 -21.72
CA GLY A 245 3.63 5.30 -23.13
C GLY A 245 4.75 5.00 -24.12
N ASP A 246 5.88 4.46 -23.67
CA ASP A 246 7.03 4.11 -24.49
C ASP A 246 7.26 2.60 -24.65
N VAL A 247 6.30 1.80 -24.20
CA VAL A 247 6.33 0.34 -24.35
C VAL A 247 5.66 -0.02 -25.68
N ASP A 248 6.43 -0.55 -26.62
CA ASP A 248 6.01 -0.95 -27.97
C ASP A 248 5.87 -2.48 -28.13
N VAL A 249 5.79 -3.21 -27.02
CA VAL A 249 5.73 -4.68 -27.02
C VAL A 249 4.42 -5.16 -27.65
N ALA A 250 4.56 -5.89 -28.76
CA ALA A 250 3.50 -6.60 -29.45
C ALA A 250 3.91 -8.06 -29.68
N LEU A 251 3.42 -8.94 -28.82
CA LEU A 251 3.65 -10.38 -28.89
C LEU A 251 2.37 -11.04 -29.39
N VAL A 252 2.41 -11.51 -30.63
CA VAL A 252 1.26 -12.10 -31.33
C VAL A 252 0.66 -13.21 -30.47
N GLY A 253 -0.65 -13.10 -30.23
CA GLY A 253 -1.40 -14.05 -29.43
C GLY A 253 -0.97 -14.09 -27.97
N GLN A 254 -0.36 -13.03 -27.43
CA GLN A 254 0.06 -12.95 -26.03
C GLN A 254 -0.32 -11.60 -25.39
N MET A 255 0.20 -10.49 -25.91
CA MET A 255 -0.09 -9.13 -25.43
C MET A 255 0.25 -8.06 -26.48
N ARG A 256 -0.46 -6.94 -26.43
CA ARG A 256 -0.09 -5.71 -27.13
C ARG A 256 -0.26 -4.52 -26.19
N ALA A 257 0.81 -3.75 -26.02
CA ALA A 257 0.84 -2.65 -25.07
C ALA A 257 -0.04 -1.47 -25.51
N ALA A 258 -0.83 -0.95 -24.58
CA ALA A 258 -1.61 0.28 -24.72
C ALA A 258 -1.40 1.18 -23.51
N TYR A 259 -1.51 2.49 -23.69
CA TYR A 259 -1.29 3.46 -22.62
C TYR A 259 -2.61 3.80 -21.91
N ASN A 260 -2.63 3.62 -20.59
CA ASN A 260 -3.71 4.11 -19.74
C ASN A 260 -3.13 4.80 -18.48
N PRO A 261 -3.22 6.15 -18.35
CA PRO A 261 -2.77 6.85 -17.17
C PRO A 261 -3.66 6.65 -15.92
N GLU A 262 -4.93 6.27 -16.07
CA GLU A 262 -5.88 6.08 -14.95
C GLU A 262 -5.50 4.94 -14.02
N LEU A 263 -4.68 4.00 -14.50
CA LEU A 263 -4.13 2.90 -13.69
C LEU A 263 -3.32 3.41 -12.48
N ARG A 264 -2.96 4.69 -12.43
CA ARG A 264 -2.28 5.28 -11.26
C ARG A 264 -3.22 5.61 -10.10
N GLY A 265 -4.51 5.76 -10.35
CA GLY A 265 -5.48 6.23 -9.35
C GLY A 265 -6.81 5.50 -9.45
N ALA A 266 -7.72 5.97 -10.31
CA ALA A 266 -9.12 5.52 -10.38
C ALA A 266 -9.29 3.99 -10.50
N LEU A 267 -8.35 3.28 -11.13
CA LEU A 267 -8.37 1.81 -11.17
C LEU A 267 -8.39 1.19 -9.77
N CYS A 268 -7.63 1.75 -8.83
CA CYS A 268 -7.59 1.25 -7.46
C CYS A 268 -8.93 1.50 -6.74
N ALA A 269 -9.62 2.58 -7.07
CA ALA A 269 -10.91 2.94 -6.49
C ALA A 269 -11.97 1.86 -6.74
N VAL A 270 -11.90 1.17 -7.88
CA VAL A 270 -12.81 0.06 -8.24
C VAL A 270 -13.00 -0.94 -7.11
N CYS A 271 -11.96 -1.23 -6.30
CA CYS A 271 -12.10 -2.13 -5.14
C CYS A 271 -11.76 -1.46 -3.80
N HIS A 272 -11.17 -0.27 -3.79
CA HIS A 272 -10.74 0.42 -2.56
C HIS A 272 -11.63 1.63 -2.21
N GLN A 273 -12.71 1.84 -2.95
CA GLN A 273 -13.83 2.71 -2.60
C GLN A 273 -15.11 1.91 -2.81
N ASP A 274 -15.88 1.74 -1.75
CA ASP A 274 -17.16 1.04 -1.80
C ASP A 274 -18.05 1.39 -0.63
N ALA A 275 -19.36 1.36 -0.86
CA ALA A 275 -20.39 1.52 0.16
C ALA A 275 -21.43 0.40 0.10
N ASN A 276 -22.17 0.21 1.20
CA ASN A 276 -23.36 -0.63 1.15
C ASN A 276 -24.43 -0.01 0.21
N ASP A 277 -25.27 -0.90 -0.30
CA ASP A 277 -26.50 -0.57 -1.03
C ASP A 277 -27.66 -1.01 -0.13
N PRO A 278 -28.21 -0.12 0.71
CA PRO A 278 -29.19 -0.50 1.72
C PRO A 278 -30.56 -0.89 1.15
N ASP A 279 -30.94 -0.43 -0.04
CA ASP A 279 -32.25 -0.69 -0.65
C ASP A 279 -32.26 -1.73 -1.79
N GLU A 280 -31.07 -2.22 -2.18
CA GLU A 280 -30.80 -3.25 -3.18
C GLU A 280 -31.17 -2.85 -4.62
N ASP A 281 -31.10 -1.55 -4.94
CA ASP A 281 -31.38 -1.05 -6.29
C ASP A 281 -30.12 -0.93 -7.19
N GLY A 282 -28.93 -1.11 -6.61
CA GLY A 282 -27.63 -1.03 -7.26
C GLY A 282 -27.03 0.38 -7.32
N ASP A 283 -27.65 1.39 -6.70
CA ASP A 283 -27.08 2.71 -6.47
C ASP A 283 -26.36 2.75 -5.11
N HIS A 284 -25.04 2.81 -5.13
CA HIS A 284 -24.22 2.88 -3.92
C HIS A 284 -23.87 4.34 -3.54
N ASP A 285 -24.30 5.32 -4.33
CA ASP A 285 -24.00 6.74 -4.15
C ASP A 285 -25.21 7.53 -3.61
N GLU A 286 -26.13 6.84 -2.93
CA GLU A 286 -27.38 7.39 -2.40
C GLU A 286 -27.31 7.89 -0.94
N GLU A 287 -28.36 8.59 -0.51
CA GLU A 287 -28.51 9.04 0.87
C GLU A 287 -28.79 7.85 1.79
N GLY A 288 -27.82 7.48 2.62
CA GLY A 288 -27.92 6.35 3.54
C GLY A 288 -26.86 5.28 3.31
N SER A 289 -26.18 5.31 2.15
CA SER A 289 -25.04 4.46 1.89
C SER A 289 -23.89 4.76 2.86
N VAL A 290 -23.39 3.72 3.50
CA VAL A 290 -22.28 3.74 4.45
C VAL A 290 -21.06 3.07 3.82
N PRO A 291 -19.93 3.79 3.68
CA PRO A 291 -18.72 3.23 3.10
C PRO A 291 -18.14 2.04 3.88
N ALA A 292 -17.86 0.94 3.18
CA ALA A 292 -17.00 -0.13 3.69
C ALA A 292 -15.53 0.29 3.64
N SER A 293 -15.14 0.89 2.53
CA SER A 293 -13.84 1.52 2.33
C SER A 293 -14.05 2.87 1.66
N SER A 294 -13.36 3.89 2.18
CA SER A 294 -13.30 5.22 1.57
C SER A 294 -11.87 5.62 1.24
N THR A 295 -11.01 4.64 0.93
CA THR A 295 -9.56 4.88 0.77
C THR A 295 -9.26 5.86 -0.36
N TRP A 296 -10.00 5.77 -1.46
CA TRP A 296 -9.84 6.65 -2.62
C TRP A 296 -10.23 8.09 -2.31
N THR A 297 -11.40 8.28 -1.70
CA THR A 297 -11.90 9.61 -1.32
C THR A 297 -11.03 10.24 -0.23
N GLU A 298 -10.58 9.47 0.76
CA GLU A 298 -9.58 9.91 1.75
C GLU A 298 -8.28 10.39 1.10
N TRP A 299 -7.86 9.76 -0.01
CA TRP A 299 -6.70 10.20 -0.79
C TRP A 299 -6.96 11.45 -1.61
N LEU A 300 -8.10 11.52 -2.30
CA LEU A 300 -8.53 12.69 -3.07
C LEU A 300 -8.60 13.96 -2.20
N GLU A 301 -8.99 13.81 -0.93
CA GLU A 301 -9.07 14.92 0.04
C GLU A 301 -7.70 15.36 0.59
N SER A 302 -6.63 14.61 0.30
CA SER A 302 -5.28 14.87 0.80
C SER A 302 -4.41 15.65 -0.19
N ASP A 303 -3.36 16.29 0.32
CA ASP A 303 -2.31 16.93 -0.50
C ASP A 303 -1.57 15.93 -1.41
N TYR A 304 -1.67 14.62 -1.18
CA TYR A 304 -1.06 13.60 -2.04
C TYR A 304 -1.77 13.50 -3.39
N ALA A 305 -3.08 13.75 -3.46
CA ALA A 305 -3.81 13.69 -4.72
C ALA A 305 -3.52 14.87 -5.65
N ASP A 306 -3.03 15.99 -5.13
CA ASP A 306 -2.64 17.15 -5.93
C ASP A 306 -1.29 16.90 -6.61
N PRO A 307 -1.23 16.73 -7.95
CA PRO A 307 0.03 16.52 -8.67
C PRO A 307 0.96 17.75 -8.64
N THR A 308 0.48 18.91 -8.18
CA THR A 308 1.27 20.14 -8.00
C THR A 308 1.84 20.29 -6.60
N SER A 309 1.36 19.49 -5.63
CA SER A 309 1.87 19.46 -4.27
C SER A 309 3.30 18.89 -4.23
N ALA A 310 4.11 19.37 -3.29
CA ALA A 310 5.44 18.81 -3.03
C ALA A 310 5.38 17.36 -2.51
N THR A 311 4.24 16.96 -1.94
CA THR A 311 3.95 15.59 -1.47
C THR A 311 3.07 14.80 -2.43
N GLY A 312 2.76 15.36 -3.61
CA GLY A 312 1.91 14.71 -4.62
C GLY A 312 2.41 13.30 -4.94
N ALA A 313 1.56 12.30 -4.73
CA ALA A 313 1.85 10.90 -4.99
C ALA A 313 0.57 10.11 -5.25
N THR A 314 0.64 9.17 -6.20
CA THR A 314 -0.48 8.29 -6.54
C THR A 314 -0.42 6.98 -5.74
N CYS A 315 -1.51 6.19 -5.77
CA CYS A 315 -1.55 4.85 -5.17
C CYS A 315 -0.36 3.99 -5.64
N VAL A 316 -0.05 4.06 -6.94
CA VAL A 316 1.05 3.33 -7.59
C VAL A 316 2.43 3.83 -7.12
N ASP A 317 2.58 5.09 -6.74
CA ASP A 317 3.87 5.60 -6.30
C ASP A 317 4.32 5.01 -4.97
N CYS A 318 3.37 4.77 -4.05
CA CYS A 318 3.61 4.19 -2.74
C CYS A 318 3.47 2.66 -2.73
N HIS A 319 2.35 2.11 -3.22
CA HIS A 319 2.03 0.68 -3.12
C HIS A 319 2.67 -0.18 -4.22
N MET A 320 3.12 0.43 -5.31
CA MET A 320 3.92 -0.22 -6.36
C MET A 320 5.26 0.51 -6.51
N PRO A 321 6.15 0.42 -5.50
CA PRO A 321 7.35 1.23 -5.46
C PRO A 321 8.29 0.95 -6.64
N PRO A 322 9.13 1.94 -7.02
CA PRO A 322 10.15 1.76 -8.04
C PRO A 322 11.11 0.61 -7.69
N THR A 323 11.59 -0.10 -8.70
CA THR A 323 12.54 -1.22 -8.55
C THR A 323 13.82 -0.96 -9.36
N ASP A 324 14.92 -1.59 -8.97
CA ASP A 324 16.19 -1.50 -9.70
C ASP A 324 16.22 -2.32 -11.00
N ARG A 325 15.10 -2.95 -11.38
CA ARG A 325 15.03 -3.76 -12.60
C ARG A 325 15.03 -2.87 -13.83
N THR A 326 15.85 -3.24 -14.82
CA THR A 326 15.93 -2.55 -16.11
C THR A 326 15.09 -3.21 -17.20
N ARG A 327 14.53 -4.41 -16.94
CA ARG A 327 13.70 -5.17 -17.87
C ARG A 327 12.48 -5.75 -17.16
N ALA A 328 11.30 -5.52 -17.74
CA ALA A 328 10.06 -6.13 -17.28
C ALA A 328 9.85 -7.52 -17.91
N CYS A 329 10.34 -7.70 -19.14
CA CYS A 329 10.23 -8.93 -19.90
C CYS A 329 11.54 -9.71 -19.91
N ASN A 330 11.48 -11.02 -19.70
CA ASN A 330 12.63 -11.91 -19.86
C ASN A 330 13.05 -12.13 -21.31
N LEU A 331 12.16 -11.82 -22.26
CA LEU A 331 12.51 -11.82 -23.67
C LEU A 331 13.42 -10.64 -24.00
N PRO A 332 14.39 -10.81 -24.91
CA PRO A 332 15.27 -9.73 -25.32
C PRO A 332 14.50 -8.71 -26.18
N LEU A 333 14.01 -7.64 -25.56
CA LEU A 333 13.28 -6.55 -26.25
C LEU A 333 14.21 -5.58 -27.00
N GLY A 334 15.53 -5.70 -26.83
CA GLY A 334 16.52 -4.87 -27.53
C GLY A 334 16.79 -3.51 -26.87
N TYR A 335 16.24 -3.27 -25.68
CA TYR A 335 16.52 -2.09 -24.85
C TYR A 335 16.45 -2.45 -23.36
N ASP A 336 17.16 -1.65 -22.56
CA ASP A 336 17.09 -1.63 -21.10
C ASP A 336 16.53 -0.28 -20.66
N ARG A 337 15.79 -0.26 -19.55
CA ARG A 337 15.20 0.95 -18.97
C ARG A 337 16.00 1.41 -17.75
N PRO A 338 16.05 2.72 -17.44
CA PRO A 338 16.59 3.22 -16.20
C PRO A 338 15.96 2.55 -14.98
N ALA A 339 16.76 2.36 -13.92
CA ALA A 339 16.27 1.93 -12.62
C ALA A 339 15.15 2.87 -12.13
N GLY A 340 14.17 2.29 -11.46
CA GLY A 340 13.02 2.98 -10.89
C GLY A 340 11.83 3.18 -11.83
N GLN A 341 11.97 2.94 -13.14
CA GLN A 341 10.80 3.01 -14.03
C GLN A 341 9.90 1.78 -13.98
N LEU A 342 10.42 0.63 -13.55
CA LEU A 342 9.64 -0.60 -13.37
C LEU A 342 9.19 -0.72 -11.92
N ARG A 343 7.90 -0.98 -11.73
CA ARG A 343 7.24 -0.98 -10.42
C ARG A 343 7.01 -2.40 -9.89
N SER A 344 7.12 -2.55 -8.57
CA SER A 344 6.83 -3.80 -7.87
C SER A 344 5.33 -4.13 -7.95
N HIS A 345 5.00 -5.41 -8.07
CA HIS A 345 3.62 -5.92 -7.98
C HIS A 345 3.35 -6.66 -6.65
N ALA A 346 4.18 -6.41 -5.63
CA ALA A 346 3.96 -6.98 -4.30
C ALA A 346 2.74 -6.34 -3.60
N ILE A 347 2.43 -5.08 -3.97
CA ILE A 347 1.25 -4.29 -3.57
C ILE A 347 1.01 -4.42 -2.07
N GLU A 348 1.98 -3.89 -1.32
CA GLU A 348 2.01 -4.01 0.13
C GLU A 348 1.05 -3.02 0.79
N GLY A 349 0.52 -3.39 1.95
CA GLY A 349 -0.35 -2.51 2.75
C GLY A 349 -0.01 -2.66 4.22
N THR A 350 -0.59 -3.63 4.91
CA THR A 350 -0.33 -3.88 6.34
C THR A 350 0.96 -4.69 6.58
N SER A 351 2.06 -4.36 5.88
CA SER A 351 3.39 -4.91 6.18
C SER A 351 4.07 -4.05 7.23
N ALA A 352 5.05 -4.61 7.95
CA ALA A 352 5.78 -3.89 9.00
C ALA A 352 6.37 -2.56 8.47
N ALA A 353 6.98 -2.60 7.28
CA ALA A 353 7.56 -1.44 6.63
C ALA A 353 6.55 -0.29 6.41
N PHE A 354 5.29 -0.60 6.09
CA PHE A 354 4.26 0.43 5.89
C PHE A 354 3.66 0.90 7.21
N LEU A 355 3.40 -0.02 8.14
CA LEU A 355 2.81 0.30 9.43
C LEU A 355 3.76 1.17 10.28
N GLU A 356 5.05 0.85 10.31
CA GLU A 356 6.09 1.60 11.06
C GLU A 356 6.37 2.99 10.48
N ARG A 357 5.96 3.27 9.24
CA ARG A 357 6.16 4.58 8.60
C ARG A 357 4.90 5.42 8.49
N ALA A 358 3.73 4.87 8.81
CA ALA A 358 2.45 5.52 8.56
C ALA A 358 2.22 6.72 9.49
N LEU A 359 2.56 6.57 10.78
CA LEU A 359 2.31 7.56 11.82
C LEU A 359 3.60 7.93 12.53
N THR A 360 3.73 9.19 12.94
CA THR A 360 4.75 9.65 13.89
C THR A 360 4.12 9.83 15.26
N LEU A 361 4.91 9.61 16.30
CA LEU A 361 4.53 9.75 17.70
C LEU A 361 5.51 10.69 18.40
N SER A 362 4.99 11.61 19.19
CA SER A 362 5.78 12.42 20.11
C SER A 362 5.08 12.54 21.46
N LEU A 363 5.87 12.75 22.52
CA LEU A 363 5.36 12.93 23.87
C LEU A 363 6.13 14.04 24.58
N ASP A 364 5.43 14.76 25.46
CA ASP A 364 5.97 15.82 26.30
C ASP A 364 5.50 15.61 27.75
N THR A 365 6.44 15.59 28.71
CA THR A 365 6.13 15.31 30.12
C THR A 365 6.37 16.48 31.07
N THR A 366 5.35 16.86 31.84
CA THR A 366 5.44 17.92 32.86
C THR A 366 5.14 17.33 34.25
N LEU A 367 6.03 17.54 35.22
CA LEU A 367 5.80 17.13 36.62
C LEU A 367 5.52 18.36 37.47
N GLU A 368 4.34 18.41 38.08
CA GLU A 368 3.92 19.48 38.99
C GLU A 368 3.48 18.87 40.32
N GLY A 369 4.34 19.00 41.35
CA GLY A 369 4.07 18.39 42.65
C GLY A 369 4.01 16.85 42.56
N ASP A 370 2.86 16.28 42.89
CA ASP A 370 2.56 14.85 42.82
C ASP A 370 1.81 14.44 41.53
N SER A 371 1.71 15.32 40.55
CA SER A 371 1.01 15.06 39.28
C SER A 371 1.97 15.11 38.10
N LEU A 372 2.05 13.99 37.38
CA LEU A 372 2.70 13.89 36.08
C LEU A 372 1.66 14.08 34.98
N ARG A 373 1.80 15.14 34.19
CA ARG A 373 1.07 15.34 32.93
C ARG A 373 1.89 14.84 31.76
N VAL A 374 1.25 14.11 30.85
CA VAL A 374 1.85 13.57 29.62
C VAL A 374 0.98 14.04 28.45
N ASP A 375 1.51 14.88 27.59
CA ASP A 375 0.88 15.26 26.33
C ASP A 375 1.44 14.40 25.21
N VAL A 376 0.58 13.83 24.37
CA VAL A 376 0.98 12.96 23.25
C VAL A 376 0.43 13.54 21.97
N THR A 377 1.26 13.60 20.93
CA THR A 377 0.84 13.94 19.57
C THR A 377 1.04 12.74 18.65
N VAL A 378 0.03 12.40 17.87
CA VAL A 378 0.08 11.39 16.81
C VAL A 378 -0.19 12.09 15.49
N GLU A 379 0.72 11.98 14.52
CA GLU A 379 0.56 12.64 13.22
C GLU A 379 0.61 11.62 12.08
N ASN A 380 -0.29 11.76 11.11
CA ASN A 380 -0.28 10.96 9.89
C ASN A 380 0.54 11.70 8.81
N THR A 381 1.84 11.48 8.83
CA THR A 381 2.78 12.06 7.86
C THR A 381 3.23 11.06 6.80
N GLY A 382 2.83 9.79 6.91
CA GLY A 382 3.31 8.70 6.07
C GLY A 382 2.28 8.08 5.14
N ALA A 383 0.99 8.34 5.35
CA ALA A 383 -0.08 7.82 4.51
C ALA A 383 -0.89 8.94 3.85
N GLY A 384 -1.13 8.80 2.54
CA GLY A 384 -1.98 9.71 1.77
C GLY A 384 -3.47 9.41 1.91
N HIS A 385 -3.90 8.73 2.97
CA HIS A 385 -5.29 8.40 3.31
C HIS A 385 -5.39 8.31 4.84
N ALA A 386 -6.58 8.05 5.40
CA ALA A 386 -6.72 7.93 6.85
C ALA A 386 -5.94 6.71 7.39
N VAL A 387 -5.51 6.76 8.65
CA VAL A 387 -4.88 5.61 9.32
C VAL A 387 -5.73 5.17 10.53
N PRO A 388 -6.18 3.90 10.57
CA PRO A 388 -6.09 2.90 9.48
C PRO A 388 -7.22 3.05 8.44
N THR A 389 -6.90 2.95 7.14
CA THR A 389 -7.92 2.94 6.07
C THR A 389 -8.48 1.54 5.78
N GLY A 390 -9.43 1.44 4.84
CA GLY A 390 -10.03 0.19 4.37
C GLY A 390 -11.06 -0.37 5.34
N ALA A 391 -11.03 -1.68 5.57
CA ALA A 391 -12.06 -2.40 6.32
C ALA A 391 -12.34 -1.78 7.71
N PRO A 392 -13.61 -1.57 8.11
CA PRO A 392 -13.97 -0.79 9.30
C PRO A 392 -13.53 -1.44 10.62
N MET A 393 -13.19 -2.74 10.62
CA MET A 393 -12.66 -3.44 11.80
C MET A 393 -11.20 -3.09 12.13
N ARG A 394 -10.45 -2.47 11.21
CA ARG A 394 -9.06 -2.05 11.46
C ARG A 394 -9.04 -0.94 12.51
N ASN A 395 -8.05 -0.99 13.40
CA ASN A 395 -7.91 0.03 14.44
C ASN A 395 -6.43 0.23 14.84
N VAL A 396 -6.12 1.43 15.35
CA VAL A 396 -4.85 1.75 15.99
C VAL A 396 -5.10 2.13 17.44
N ILE A 397 -4.28 1.61 18.35
CA ILE A 397 -4.34 1.91 19.78
C ILE A 397 -3.12 2.75 20.14
N LEU A 398 -3.35 3.94 20.67
CA LEU A 398 -2.37 4.65 21.48
C LEU A 398 -2.49 4.13 22.93
N LEU A 399 -1.41 3.57 23.47
CA LEU A 399 -1.31 3.13 24.85
C LEU A 399 -0.22 3.94 25.57
N VAL A 400 -0.59 4.57 26.69
CA VAL A 400 0.29 5.44 27.48
C VAL A 400 0.46 4.86 28.88
N GLU A 401 1.70 4.65 29.26
CA GLU A 401 2.09 4.02 30.52
C GLU A 401 3.10 4.92 31.23
N ALA A 402 3.03 4.96 32.56
CA ALA A 402 4.03 5.62 33.38
C ALA A 402 4.40 4.72 34.56
N ALA A 403 5.68 4.66 34.90
CA ALA A 403 6.19 3.87 36.01
C ALA A 403 7.28 4.63 36.77
N LEU A 404 7.33 4.48 38.10
CA LEU A 404 8.38 5.02 38.95
C LEU A 404 9.11 3.86 39.63
N ALA A 405 10.44 3.81 39.47
CA ALA A 405 11.29 2.73 39.97
C ALA A 405 10.77 1.33 39.56
N GLY A 406 10.20 1.23 38.35
CA GLY A 406 9.63 0.00 37.80
C GLY A 406 8.21 -0.34 38.27
N ALA A 407 7.60 0.45 39.17
CA ALA A 407 6.22 0.27 39.60
C ALA A 407 5.27 1.17 38.79
N PRO A 408 4.16 0.65 38.23
CA PRO A 408 3.22 1.46 37.44
C PRO A 408 2.55 2.54 38.30
N LEU A 409 2.36 3.71 37.71
CA LEU A 409 1.68 4.84 38.35
C LEU A 409 0.16 4.74 38.16
N GLU A 410 -0.58 5.24 39.15
CA GLU A 410 -2.03 5.39 39.07
C GLU A 410 -2.38 6.48 38.05
N SER A 411 -3.15 6.14 37.01
CA SER A 411 -3.72 7.15 36.13
C SER A 411 -4.89 7.86 36.82
N THR A 412 -4.93 9.18 36.66
CA THR A 412 -5.96 10.07 37.23
C THR A 412 -6.71 10.85 36.15
N GLY A 413 -6.35 10.66 34.88
CA GLY A 413 -7.00 11.29 33.73
C GLY A 413 -8.28 10.57 33.30
N THR A 414 -9.07 11.22 32.45
CA THR A 414 -10.32 10.67 31.90
C THR A 414 -10.18 10.13 30.47
N GLN A 415 -9.06 10.40 29.80
CA GLN A 415 -8.79 9.92 28.45
C GLN A 415 -8.32 8.46 28.52
N THR A 416 -9.17 7.55 28.08
CA THR A 416 -8.91 6.10 28.11
C THR A 416 -9.18 5.46 26.76
N ILE A 417 -8.58 4.29 26.55
CA ILE A 417 -8.84 3.45 25.38
C ILE A 417 -10.28 2.94 25.43
N ASP A 418 -10.95 2.99 24.28
CA ASP A 418 -12.32 2.54 24.10
C ASP A 418 -12.49 1.03 24.37
N ALA A 419 -13.72 0.58 24.65
CA ALA A 419 -14.06 -0.83 24.85
C ALA A 419 -13.62 -1.74 23.70
N LEU A 420 -13.59 -1.23 22.46
CA LEU A 420 -13.11 -1.97 21.28
C LEU A 420 -11.60 -2.28 21.32
N GLY A 421 -10.83 -1.60 22.18
CA GLY A 421 -9.46 -1.98 22.53
C GLY A 421 -9.36 -3.30 23.31
N GLY A 422 -10.50 -3.89 23.69
CA GLY A 422 -10.64 -5.17 24.37
C GLY A 422 -10.86 -5.00 25.87
N VAL A 423 -11.98 -5.49 26.38
CA VAL A 423 -12.31 -5.50 27.81
C VAL A 423 -11.83 -6.82 28.43
N GLY A 424 -10.92 -6.77 29.40
CA GLY A 424 -10.31 -7.96 29.97
C GLY A 424 -8.98 -7.68 30.65
N ASP A 425 -8.09 -8.68 30.67
CA ASP A 425 -6.75 -8.56 31.26
C ASP A 425 -5.77 -7.86 30.28
N PRO A 426 -5.18 -6.70 30.64
CA PRO A 426 -4.14 -6.07 29.83
C PRO A 426 -2.94 -6.96 29.51
N ALA A 427 -2.61 -7.92 30.38
CA ALA A 427 -1.51 -8.86 30.14
C ALA A 427 -1.79 -9.84 28.98
N GLU A 428 -3.06 -9.95 28.55
CA GLU A 428 -3.51 -10.75 27.41
C GLU A 428 -3.90 -9.87 26.20
N GLY A 429 -3.63 -8.56 26.27
CA GLY A 429 -3.90 -7.61 25.19
C GLY A 429 -5.26 -6.92 25.24
N TYR A 430 -5.99 -7.01 26.35
CA TYR A 430 -7.26 -6.28 26.50
C TYR A 430 -7.00 -4.90 27.12
N PHE A 431 -6.95 -3.86 26.28
CA PHE A 431 -6.45 -2.53 26.69
C PHE A 431 -7.54 -1.52 27.05
N ALA A 432 -8.83 -1.87 26.98
CA ALA A 432 -9.92 -0.96 27.28
C ALA A 432 -9.79 -0.36 28.70
N GLY A 433 -10.07 0.93 28.83
CA GLY A 433 -10.01 1.64 30.10
C GLY A 433 -8.60 2.04 30.57
N LEU A 434 -7.54 1.57 29.92
CA LEU A 434 -6.18 2.05 30.18
C LEU A 434 -5.96 3.45 29.59
N PRO A 435 -4.95 4.21 30.07
CA PRO A 435 -4.64 5.53 29.52
C PRO A 435 -4.21 5.40 28.06
N GLY A 436 -4.95 6.05 27.18
CA GLY A 436 -4.70 5.94 25.75
C GLY A 436 -5.89 6.42 24.90
N LYS A 437 -5.90 6.03 23.63
CA LYS A 437 -6.98 6.30 22.69
C LYS A 437 -7.05 5.19 21.63
N LEU A 438 -8.25 4.91 21.14
CA LEU A 438 -8.46 4.07 19.95
C LEU A 438 -8.74 4.99 18.76
N TYR A 439 -8.12 4.71 17.62
CA TYR A 439 -8.38 5.33 16.33
C TYR A 439 -9.01 4.28 15.40
N ALA A 440 -10.30 4.42 15.11
CA ALA A 440 -11.11 3.49 14.34
C ALA A 440 -12.36 4.17 13.75
N ARG A 441 -12.91 3.59 12.68
CA ARG A 441 -14.28 3.92 12.27
C ARG A 441 -15.26 3.01 12.99
N ARG A 442 -16.38 3.58 13.43
CA ARG A 442 -17.45 2.87 14.13
C ARG A 442 -18.77 3.21 13.45
N ASN A 443 -19.30 2.23 12.74
CA ASN A 443 -20.58 2.35 12.09
C ASN A 443 -21.71 2.06 13.08
N GLU A 444 -22.87 2.67 12.88
CA GLU A 444 -24.08 2.40 13.65
C GLU A 444 -25.15 1.72 12.79
N GLY A 445 -25.84 0.77 13.40
CA GLY A 445 -27.01 0.12 12.81
C GLY A 445 -28.30 0.88 13.11
N ALA A 446 -29.39 0.47 12.45
CA ALA A 446 -30.70 1.10 12.59
C ALA A 446 -31.27 1.08 14.02
N ASP A 447 -30.82 0.14 14.86
CA ASP A 447 -31.20 0.01 16.28
C ASP A 447 -30.28 0.79 17.23
N GLY A 448 -29.29 1.50 16.70
CA GLY A 448 -28.26 2.22 17.45
C GLY A 448 -27.12 1.33 17.96
N ALA A 449 -27.06 0.06 17.56
CA ALA A 449 -25.91 -0.80 17.86
C ALA A 449 -24.65 -0.25 17.18
N SER A 450 -23.52 -0.28 17.89
CA SER A 450 -22.22 0.15 17.38
C SER A 450 -21.08 -0.57 18.13
N PRO A 451 -20.00 -0.97 17.44
CA PRO A 451 -19.85 -0.90 15.99
C PRO A 451 -20.60 -2.03 15.29
N VAL A 452 -21.17 -1.75 14.13
CA VAL A 452 -21.65 -2.77 13.17
C VAL A 452 -20.76 -2.78 11.92
N PHE A 453 -20.86 -3.83 11.10
CA PHE A 453 -20.20 -3.84 9.80
C PHE A 453 -20.96 -2.95 8.80
N PHE A 454 -20.28 -2.50 7.74
CA PHE A 454 -20.86 -1.61 6.74
C PHE A 454 -22.16 -2.16 6.13
N THR A 455 -22.27 -3.47 5.99
CA THR A 455 -23.46 -4.14 5.44
C THR A 455 -24.71 -4.02 6.31
N GLU A 456 -24.56 -3.76 7.61
CA GLU A 456 -25.66 -3.54 8.56
C GLU A 456 -25.79 -2.06 8.96
N ALA A 457 -24.88 -1.21 8.46
CA ALA A 457 -24.77 0.16 8.87
C ALA A 457 -25.82 1.06 8.20
N THR A 458 -26.37 1.98 8.97
CA THR A 458 -27.22 3.09 8.48
C THR A 458 -26.56 4.46 8.71
N GLY A 459 -25.39 4.49 9.35
CA GLY A 459 -24.62 5.69 9.58
C GLY A 459 -23.24 5.40 10.17
N ILE A 460 -22.47 6.46 10.39
CA ILE A 460 -21.18 6.44 11.09
C ILE A 460 -21.37 7.14 12.43
N ALA A 461 -21.33 6.39 13.53
CA ALA A 461 -21.44 6.95 14.87
C ALA A 461 -20.20 7.77 15.25
N LEU A 462 -19.02 7.29 14.85
CA LEU A 462 -17.75 7.95 15.11
C LEU A 462 -16.70 7.51 14.09
N ASP A 463 -15.96 8.48 13.55
CA ASP A 463 -14.70 8.24 12.84
C ASP A 463 -13.62 9.10 13.51
N ASP A 464 -12.81 8.46 14.35
CA ASP A 464 -11.69 9.12 15.03
C ASP A 464 -10.34 8.71 14.43
N ARG A 465 -10.32 8.14 13.21
CA ARG A 465 -9.10 7.80 12.48
C ARG A 465 -8.34 9.07 12.09
N ILE A 466 -7.04 8.92 11.86
CA ILE A 466 -6.16 10.06 11.61
C ILE A 466 -6.08 10.30 10.10
N ALA A 467 -6.77 11.33 9.61
CA ALA A 467 -6.74 11.73 8.20
C ALA A 467 -5.32 12.05 7.72
N ALA A 468 -5.08 12.00 6.40
CA ALA A 468 -3.78 12.31 5.81
C ALA A 468 -3.32 13.73 6.17
N GLY A 469 -2.08 13.88 6.65
CA GLY A 469 -1.53 15.17 7.09
C GLY A 469 -2.10 15.71 8.41
N ALA A 470 -3.06 15.02 9.03
CA ALA A 470 -3.66 15.45 10.28
C ALA A 470 -2.84 15.00 11.50
N ALA A 471 -3.09 15.67 12.63
CA ALA A 471 -2.52 15.35 13.92
C ALA A 471 -3.60 15.31 15.00
N ASP A 472 -3.53 14.33 15.89
CA ASP A 472 -4.34 14.26 17.11
C ASP A 472 -3.46 14.53 18.33
N ARG A 473 -4.00 15.27 19.31
CA ARG A 473 -3.29 15.62 20.54
C ARG A 473 -4.12 15.23 21.75
N THR A 474 -3.57 14.37 22.58
CA THR A 474 -4.21 13.87 23.81
C THR A 474 -3.36 14.18 25.04
N SER A 475 -3.99 14.19 26.22
CA SER A 475 -3.33 14.50 27.49
C SER A 475 -3.72 13.48 28.56
N TYR A 476 -2.74 13.04 29.34
CA TYR A 476 -2.88 12.03 30.39
C TYR A 476 -2.30 12.57 31.69
N ALA A 477 -2.82 12.09 32.81
CA ALA A 477 -2.36 12.46 34.13
C ALA A 477 -2.10 11.21 34.98
N PHE A 478 -0.98 11.19 35.69
CA PHE A 478 -0.58 10.12 36.59
C PHE A 478 -0.20 10.69 37.96
N ARG A 479 -0.52 9.96 39.02
CA ARG A 479 -0.12 10.32 40.38
C ARG A 479 1.29 9.78 40.67
N VAL A 480 2.18 10.67 41.09
CA VAL A 480 3.54 10.35 41.52
C VAL A 480 3.56 10.22 43.05
N PRO A 481 3.85 9.03 43.62
CA PRO A 481 3.86 8.84 45.07
C PRO A 481 4.91 9.71 45.76
N ALA A 482 4.49 10.46 46.79
CA ALA A 482 5.41 11.23 47.61
C ALA A 482 6.43 10.33 48.32
N GLY A 483 7.68 10.77 48.39
CA GLY A 483 8.72 10.07 49.15
C GLY A 483 9.28 8.83 48.45
N VAL A 484 8.96 8.59 47.18
CA VAL A 484 9.59 7.56 46.36
C VAL A 484 10.48 8.24 45.33
N GLY A 485 11.76 7.89 45.34
CA GLY A 485 12.72 8.33 44.32
C GLY A 485 13.07 7.20 43.37
N GLY A 486 13.58 7.55 42.20
CA GLY A 486 14.03 6.59 41.19
C GLY A 486 13.73 7.07 39.77
N ASP A 487 13.89 6.15 38.82
CA ASP A 487 13.64 6.42 37.41
C ASP A 487 12.13 6.48 37.17
N LEU A 488 11.66 7.65 36.77
CA LEU A 488 10.32 7.87 36.23
C LEU A 488 10.38 7.66 34.72
N GLU A 489 9.76 6.58 34.28
CA GLU A 489 9.63 6.20 32.87
C GLU A 489 8.21 6.51 32.39
N VAL A 490 8.10 7.15 31.23
CA VAL A 490 6.84 7.36 30.52
C VAL A 490 6.99 6.78 29.13
N ARG A 491 6.07 5.90 28.75
CA ARG A 491 6.08 5.21 27.46
C ARG A 491 4.77 5.42 26.74
N ALA A 492 4.83 5.81 25.48
CA ALA A 492 3.69 5.84 24.57
C ALA A 492 3.96 4.88 23.39
N ARG A 493 2.95 4.08 23.03
CA ARG A 493 3.02 3.09 21.93
C ARG A 493 1.84 3.25 21.00
N LEU A 494 2.09 3.17 19.69
CA LEU A 494 1.08 3.00 18.65
C LEU A 494 1.04 1.54 18.22
N ILE A 495 -0.12 0.91 18.33
CA ILE A 495 -0.31 -0.52 18.07
C ILE A 495 -1.43 -0.68 17.04
N TYR A 496 -1.11 -1.22 15.86
CA TYR A 496 -2.09 -1.54 14.83
C TYR A 496 -2.71 -2.92 15.06
N ARG A 497 -4.04 -3.01 14.93
CA ARG A 497 -4.79 -4.25 14.93
C ARG A 497 -5.59 -4.43 13.66
N ARG A 498 -5.63 -5.68 13.23
CA ARG A 498 -6.38 -6.16 12.07
C ARG A 498 -7.88 -6.23 12.37
N ALA A 499 -8.28 -6.44 13.60
CA ALA A 499 -9.69 -6.46 13.99
C ALA A 499 -9.88 -5.95 15.41
N TRP A 500 -11.12 -5.65 15.81
CA TRP A 500 -11.44 -5.41 17.22
C TRP A 500 -11.21 -6.70 18.02
N ARG A 501 -10.81 -6.56 19.29
CA ARG A 501 -10.44 -7.74 20.08
C ARG A 501 -11.62 -8.71 20.26
N ALA A 502 -12.81 -8.18 20.51
CA ALA A 502 -14.02 -9.01 20.65
C ALA A 502 -14.30 -9.87 19.41
N LEU A 503 -14.14 -9.32 18.20
CA LEU A 503 -14.32 -10.08 16.96
C LEU A 503 -13.28 -11.20 16.81
N VAL A 504 -12.03 -10.93 17.15
CA VAL A 504 -10.96 -11.95 17.15
C VAL A 504 -11.32 -13.10 18.09
N ASP A 505 -11.85 -12.78 19.28
CA ASP A 505 -12.24 -13.78 20.27
C ASP A 505 -13.49 -14.57 19.84
N GLU A 506 -14.51 -13.89 19.29
CA GLU A 506 -15.74 -14.51 18.77
C GLU A 506 -15.45 -15.47 17.62
N LYS A 507 -14.58 -15.06 16.67
CA LYS A 507 -14.11 -15.88 15.54
C LYS A 507 -13.04 -16.89 15.94
N GLN A 508 -12.49 -16.78 17.15
CA GLN A 508 -11.34 -17.55 17.63
C GLN A 508 -10.16 -17.54 16.64
N TRP A 509 -9.93 -16.42 15.95
CA TRP A 509 -8.87 -16.31 14.95
C TRP A 509 -7.49 -16.42 15.59
N THR A 510 -6.70 -17.40 15.16
CA THR A 510 -5.30 -17.60 15.58
C THR A 510 -4.30 -17.29 14.46
N GLU A 511 -4.80 -17.20 13.22
CA GLU A 511 -4.04 -16.88 12.01
C GLU A 511 -4.68 -15.70 11.29
N ASP A 512 -3.88 -14.92 10.57
CA ASP A 512 -4.36 -13.87 9.68
C ASP A 512 -4.97 -14.45 8.40
N GLY A 513 -5.54 -13.59 7.54
CA GLY A 513 -6.13 -14.01 6.25
C GLY A 513 -5.16 -14.64 5.23
N ARG A 514 -3.90 -14.90 5.59
CA ARG A 514 -2.92 -15.65 4.80
C ARG A 514 -2.54 -17.00 5.44
N GLY A 515 -3.11 -17.32 6.61
CA GLY A 515 -2.72 -18.50 7.39
C GLY A 515 -1.42 -18.30 8.19
N GLU A 516 -0.97 -17.06 8.39
CA GLU A 516 0.20 -16.76 9.24
C GLU A 516 -0.25 -16.48 10.67
N PRO A 517 0.55 -16.77 11.72
CA PRO A 517 0.17 -16.50 13.10
C PRO A 517 -0.28 -15.04 13.32
N LEU A 518 -1.41 -14.87 13.99
CA LEU A 518 -2.02 -13.57 14.19
C LEU A 518 -1.26 -12.75 15.24
N GLU A 519 -0.55 -11.73 14.77
CA GLU A 519 0.21 -10.78 15.60
C GLU A 519 -0.66 -10.08 16.67
N ASP A 520 -1.95 -9.90 16.39
CA ASP A 520 -2.93 -9.30 17.30
C ASP A 520 -3.08 -10.10 18.61
N LEU A 521 -2.69 -11.38 18.64
CA LEU A 521 -2.67 -12.23 19.83
C LEU A 521 -1.26 -12.45 20.40
N ALA A 522 -0.22 -11.95 19.72
CA ALA A 522 1.16 -12.20 20.10
C ALA A 522 1.67 -11.14 21.08
N ALA A 523 2.17 -11.60 22.23
CA ALA A 523 2.91 -10.75 23.16
C ALA A 523 4.22 -10.24 22.51
N PRO A 524 4.73 -9.07 22.92
CA PRO A 524 4.27 -8.25 24.05
C PRO A 524 3.28 -7.14 23.67
N HIS A 525 2.95 -6.97 22.38
CA HIS A 525 2.17 -5.83 21.90
C HIS A 525 0.70 -6.15 21.62
N PHE A 526 0.36 -7.41 21.33
CA PHE A 526 -1.00 -7.84 20.97
C PHE A 526 -1.56 -7.00 19.81
N GLY A 527 -0.79 -6.97 18.73
CA GLY A 527 -0.91 -6.09 17.58
C GLY A 527 0.48 -5.70 17.07
N HIS A 528 0.53 -5.09 15.89
CA HIS A 528 1.78 -4.63 15.31
C HIS A 528 2.23 -3.33 15.98
N LEU A 529 3.43 -3.29 16.55
CA LEU A 529 4.00 -2.06 17.08
C LEU A 529 4.40 -1.14 15.91
N MET A 530 3.69 -0.04 15.74
CA MET A 530 3.98 0.94 14.70
C MET A 530 5.09 1.90 15.13
N GLU A 531 5.00 2.42 16.35
CA GLU A 531 5.93 3.43 16.86
C GLU A 531 5.93 3.40 18.40
N GLU A 532 7.06 3.75 19.02
CA GLU A 532 7.21 3.82 20.48
C GLU A 532 8.13 4.97 20.87
N VAL A 533 7.67 5.80 21.80
CA VAL A 533 8.50 6.83 22.42
C VAL A 533 8.53 6.59 23.93
N THR A 534 9.74 6.62 24.48
CA THR A 534 9.98 6.48 25.92
C THR A 534 10.81 7.65 26.43
N GLU A 535 10.33 8.33 27.47
CA GLU A 535 11.08 9.32 28.24
C GLU A 535 11.40 8.78 29.63
N THR A 536 12.63 9.03 30.09
CA THR A 536 13.06 8.68 31.44
C THR A 536 13.68 9.88 32.13
N ARG A 537 13.27 10.16 33.36
CA ARG A 537 13.93 11.14 34.23
C ARG A 537 14.01 10.65 35.67
N VAL A 538 15.01 11.11 36.41
CA VAL A 538 15.15 10.77 37.83
C VAL A 538 14.26 11.69 38.67
N VAL A 539 13.45 11.10 39.54
CA VAL A 539 12.73 11.80 40.61
C VAL A 539 13.50 11.61 41.91
N GLU A 540 13.82 12.71 42.59
CA GLU A 540 14.54 12.65 43.86
C GLU A 540 13.68 12.03 44.94
N GLY A 541 14.23 11.03 45.62
CA GLY A 541 13.64 10.45 46.82
C GLY A 541 13.89 11.34 48.04
N PRO A 542 13.26 11.04 49.18
CA PRO A 542 13.58 11.70 50.43
C PRO A 542 15.06 11.44 50.71
N ASP A 543 15.83 12.52 50.93
CA ASP A 543 17.24 12.45 51.28
C ASP A 543 17.41 11.38 52.36
N ALA A 544 18.11 10.29 52.01
CA ALA A 544 18.60 9.34 53.00
C ALA A 544 19.68 10.10 53.77
N GLY A 545 19.25 10.87 54.77
CA GLY A 545 20.03 11.89 55.44
C GLY A 545 21.45 11.42 55.69
N VAL A 546 22.38 11.95 54.91
CA VAL A 546 23.79 11.93 55.30
C VAL A 546 23.84 12.85 56.53
N PRO A 547 24.20 12.36 57.73
CA PRO A 547 24.27 13.22 58.89
C PRO A 547 25.33 14.29 58.60
N SER A 548 24.92 15.56 58.53
CA SER A 548 25.87 16.65 58.57
C SER A 548 26.55 16.61 59.94
N MET A 549 27.80 16.16 59.98
CA MET A 549 28.64 16.33 61.16
C MET A 549 29.04 17.80 61.26
N ASP A 550 28.18 18.60 61.87
CA ASP A 550 28.57 19.91 62.39
C ASP A 550 27.76 20.25 63.65
N ALA A 551 28.33 19.93 64.80
CA ALA A 551 28.03 20.57 66.07
C ALA A 551 29.27 20.47 66.97
N GLY A 552 29.81 21.64 67.32
CA GLY A 552 31.13 21.86 67.89
C GLY A 552 31.46 21.16 69.22
N ALA A 553 32.76 21.00 69.42
CA ALA A 553 33.40 20.93 70.74
C ALA A 553 34.70 21.76 70.71
N PRO A 554 35.12 22.34 71.86
CA PRO A 554 35.93 23.55 71.89
C PRO A 554 37.44 23.30 71.90
N LEU A 555 38.13 24.40 71.63
CA LEU A 555 39.58 24.65 71.66
C LEU A 555 40.33 23.95 72.78
N ASP A 556 41.43 23.28 72.43
CA ASP A 556 42.59 23.20 73.30
C ASP A 556 43.91 23.25 72.51
N ALA A 557 44.85 24.00 73.08
CA ALA A 557 46.11 24.40 72.47
C ALA A 557 47.18 23.31 72.61
N GLY A 558 48.06 23.19 71.61
CA GLY A 558 49.37 22.60 71.85
C GLY A 558 50.06 21.93 70.66
N THR A 559 51.10 22.61 70.17
CA THR A 559 52.37 22.04 69.65
C THR A 559 52.41 21.29 68.31
N ALA A 560 53.08 21.92 67.34
CA ALA A 560 53.77 21.28 66.21
C ALA A 560 55.11 20.67 66.68
N PRO A 561 55.72 19.69 65.95
CA PRO A 561 56.53 19.99 64.75
C PRO A 561 56.38 18.92 63.62
N ALA A 562 56.37 19.31 62.35
CA ALA A 562 57.49 19.44 61.40
C ALA A 562 57.96 18.13 60.70
N GLY A 563 58.10 18.23 59.36
CA GLY A 563 58.75 17.28 58.45
C GLY A 563 57.73 16.46 57.65
N GLY A 564 57.69 16.45 56.31
CA GLY A 564 58.58 16.92 55.27
C GLY A 564 58.44 15.96 54.08
N GLY A 565 58.29 16.46 52.85
CA GLY A 565 58.39 15.61 51.65
C GLY A 565 57.45 15.98 50.49
N CYS A 566 57.98 16.79 49.57
CA CYS A 566 57.48 17.08 48.22
C CYS A 566 57.13 15.82 47.39
N GLY A 567 56.31 15.85 46.34
CA GLY A 567 55.62 16.94 45.68
C GLY A 567 54.98 16.48 44.36
N CYS A 568 53.95 17.20 43.91
CA CYS A 568 53.37 17.10 42.57
C CYS A 568 53.34 18.50 41.94
N ARG A 569 54.02 18.67 40.80
CA ARG A 569 53.81 19.78 39.84
C ARG A 569 52.57 19.42 39.01
N SER A 570 51.44 20.10 39.19
CA SER A 570 51.05 21.43 38.70
C SER A 570 50.69 21.51 37.21
N ALA A 571 49.41 21.88 37.01
CA ALA A 571 48.85 22.70 35.93
C ALA A 571 48.86 22.10 34.50
N GLY A 572 47.83 22.26 33.69
CA GLY A 572 46.63 23.08 33.77
C GLY A 572 46.33 23.65 32.37
N ARG A 573 45.07 24.05 32.18
CA ARG A 573 44.52 24.89 31.08
C ARG A 573 44.38 24.18 29.71
N GLN A 574 43.16 23.99 29.21
CA GLN A 574 42.17 24.93 28.61
C GLN A 574 42.25 24.94 27.08
N SER A 575 41.04 24.96 26.49
CA SER A 575 40.64 25.42 25.16
C SER A 575 40.95 24.55 23.93
N GLY A 576 39.95 24.43 23.05
CA GLY A 576 40.13 23.96 21.68
C GLY A 576 38.84 23.49 21.01
N LEU A 577 38.14 24.40 20.33
CA LEU A 577 37.19 24.10 19.25
C LEU A 577 37.91 23.34 18.12
N GLY A 578 37.26 22.35 17.51
CA GLY A 578 37.76 21.69 16.30
C GLY A 578 36.74 20.71 15.73
N GLY A 579 36.27 21.00 14.52
CA GLY A 579 35.23 20.24 13.82
C GLY A 579 35.59 18.78 13.53
N LEU A 580 34.55 17.96 13.38
CA LEU A 580 34.69 16.55 13.04
C LEU A 580 34.17 16.31 11.61
N LEU A 581 35.11 15.93 10.73
CA LEU A 581 34.83 15.24 9.47
C LEU A 581 34.14 13.90 9.76
N LEU A 582 33.04 13.65 9.06
CA LEU A 582 32.40 12.33 9.01
C LEU A 582 33.22 11.43 8.05
N VAL A 583 33.84 10.38 8.58
CA VAL A 583 34.42 9.28 7.79
C VAL A 583 33.39 8.15 7.75
N VAL A 584 32.88 7.88 6.55
CA VAL A 584 32.00 6.73 6.25
C VAL A 584 32.85 5.45 6.27
N ALA A 585 32.56 4.56 7.22
CA ALA A 585 33.10 3.20 7.25
C ALA A 585 32.10 2.24 6.59
N VAL A 586 32.45 1.75 5.40
CA VAL A 586 31.76 0.69 4.68
C VAL A 586 32.07 -0.65 5.35
N ALA A 587 31.06 -1.30 5.94
CA ALA A 587 31.17 -2.66 6.45
C ALA A 587 30.68 -3.67 5.39
N THR A 588 31.62 -4.28 4.67
CA THR A 588 31.35 -5.43 3.80
C THR A 588 31.24 -6.72 4.64
N ALA A 589 30.04 -7.28 4.78
CA ALA A 589 29.83 -8.61 5.37
C ALA A 589 29.76 -9.68 4.26
N ARG A 590 30.83 -10.47 4.12
CA ARG A 590 30.85 -11.72 3.35
C ARG A 590 30.13 -12.81 4.15
N ARG A 591 29.03 -13.38 3.64
CA ARG A 591 28.48 -14.65 4.13
C ARG A 591 28.91 -15.79 3.20
N GLY A 592 29.60 -16.77 3.79
CA GLY A 592 30.10 -17.97 3.11
C GLY A 592 29.03 -19.03 2.93
N HIS A 593 29.08 -19.68 1.77
CA HIS A 593 28.31 -20.87 1.43
C HIS A 593 28.73 -22.10 2.26
N GLY A 594 27.75 -22.78 2.85
CA GLY A 594 27.88 -24.10 3.44
C GLY A 594 26.83 -25.04 2.86
N ALA A 595 27.16 -25.73 1.77
CA ALA A 595 26.35 -26.79 1.19
C ALA A 595 26.36 -28.04 2.08
N ARG A 596 25.18 -28.60 2.41
CA ARG A 596 25.04 -29.99 2.87
C ARG A 596 23.97 -30.71 2.05
N ARG A 597 24.46 -31.52 1.11
CA ARG A 597 23.71 -32.59 0.44
C ARG A 597 23.45 -33.72 1.45
N ARG A 598 22.21 -34.19 1.57
CA ARG A 598 21.92 -35.55 2.04
C ARG A 598 21.21 -36.31 0.93
N ARG A 599 21.88 -37.39 0.49
CA ARG A 599 21.33 -38.46 -0.35
C ARG A 599 20.47 -39.37 0.53
N TRP A 600 19.32 -39.79 0.01
CA TRP A 600 18.66 -41.03 0.43
C TRP A 600 18.37 -41.85 -0.84
N ALA A 601 18.99 -43.04 -0.88
CA ALA A 601 18.58 -44.22 -1.63
C ALA A 601 18.16 -45.23 -0.54
N GLY A 602 17.20 -46.14 -0.67
CA GLY A 602 16.46 -46.68 -1.79
C GLY A 602 16.15 -48.14 -1.42
N SER A 603 14.90 -48.58 -1.55
CA SER A 603 14.45 -49.98 -1.55
C SER A 603 12.97 -49.96 -1.97
N GLY A 604 12.44 -50.66 -2.97
CA GLY A 604 12.96 -51.75 -3.78
C GLY A 604 11.93 -52.88 -3.85
N SER A 605 11.13 -52.90 -4.93
CA SER A 605 10.43 -54.07 -5.52
C SER A 605 9.24 -54.67 -4.71
N THR A 606 8.16 -55.25 -5.26
CA THR A 606 7.94 -55.94 -6.54
C THR A 606 6.42 -56.21 -6.75
N ASP A 607 5.97 -56.06 -7.99
CA ASP A 607 5.22 -57.07 -8.78
C ASP A 607 3.66 -57.21 -8.71
N ARG A 608 3.10 -57.40 -9.92
CA ARG A 608 1.82 -58.02 -10.34
C ARG A 608 0.54 -57.19 -10.52
N SER A 609 0.36 -56.74 -11.77
CA SER A 609 -0.88 -56.98 -12.56
C SER A 609 -0.89 -58.46 -13.03
N PRO A 610 -2.01 -59.15 -13.38
CA PRO A 610 -3.02 -58.68 -14.36
C PRO A 610 -4.49 -59.17 -14.14
N GLY A 611 -5.45 -58.61 -14.88
CA GLY A 611 -6.79 -59.21 -14.96
C GLY A 611 -7.82 -58.42 -15.79
N ARG A 612 -8.19 -58.99 -16.94
CA ARG A 612 -9.13 -58.48 -17.96
C ARG A 612 -10.61 -58.70 -17.61
N SER A 613 -11.47 -58.04 -18.42
CA SER A 613 -12.84 -58.41 -18.86
C SER A 613 -13.97 -58.09 -17.86
N SER A 614 -15.20 -57.71 -18.24
CA SER A 614 -15.87 -57.48 -19.53
C SER A 614 -17.27 -56.91 -19.24
N SER A 615 -17.79 -56.09 -20.17
CA SER A 615 -19.20 -55.98 -20.61
C SER A 615 -20.36 -56.03 -19.59
N ALA A 616 -21.27 -55.03 -19.66
CA ALA A 616 -22.63 -55.24 -20.20
C ALA A 616 -23.48 -53.95 -20.23
N ARG A 617 -24.18 -53.81 -21.36
CA ARG A 617 -25.32 -52.92 -21.64
C ARG A 617 -26.49 -53.09 -20.65
N ARG A 618 -27.27 -52.02 -20.44
CA ARG A 618 -28.71 -51.86 -20.80
C ARG A 618 -29.20 -50.50 -20.24
N ARG A 619 -29.59 -49.53 -21.09
CA ARG A 619 -30.93 -49.28 -21.68
C ARG A 619 -31.99 -48.73 -20.69
N ARG A 620 -32.27 -47.44 -20.88
CA ARG A 620 -33.58 -46.77 -21.15
C ARG A 620 -34.76 -46.91 -20.18
N GLY A 621 -35.37 -45.74 -19.91
CA GLY A 621 -36.79 -45.49 -19.67
C GLY A 621 -36.95 -44.56 -18.47
N ARG A 622 -37.52 -43.36 -18.56
CA ARG A 622 -38.36 -42.70 -19.56
C ARG A 622 -38.11 -41.19 -19.51
#